data_AF-A0A0A9HJ97-F1
#
_entry.id   AF-A0A0A9HJ97-F1
#
_cell.length_a   1.000
_cell.length_b   1.000
_cell.length_c   1.000
_cell.angle_alpha   90.00
_cell.angle_beta   90.00
_cell.angle_gamma   90.00
#
_symmetry.space_group_name_H-M   'P 1'
#
loop_
_entity.id
_entity.type
_entity.pdbx_description
1 polymer ?
#
loop_
_entity_poly.entity_id
_entity_poly.type
_entity_poly.pdbx_seq_one_letter_code
_entity_poly.pdbx_strand_id
1 'polypeptide(L)' 'MFLQVVGHNCRFRLIELNFRRGLETISCHFHEVMYAIGELRGDMIRPPSHEVHPKIANSRRFNPFFKMTLMC' A
#
# COMPACT_ATOMS: atom_id res chain seq x y z
N MET A 1 -1.65 11.58 3.63
CA MET A 1 -3.09 11.48 3.97
C MET A 1 -3.59 10.05 3.88
N PHE A 2 -3.67 9.45 2.68
CA PHE A 2 -4.25 8.11 2.47
C PHE A 2 -3.68 7.01 3.38
N LEU A 3 -2.35 6.84 3.40
CA LEU A 3 -1.70 5.80 4.22
C LEU A 3 -1.94 5.95 5.73
N GLN A 4 -2.17 7.17 6.24
CA GLN A 4 -2.51 7.34 7.66
C GLN A 4 -3.94 6.87 7.94
N VAL A 5 -4.87 7.09 7.00
CA VAL A 5 -6.23 6.58 7.11
C VAL A 5 -6.23 5.06 7.05
N VAL A 6 -5.63 4.44 6.03
CA VAL A 6 -5.72 2.98 5.85
C VAL A 6 -4.74 2.20 6.71
N GLY A 7 -3.53 2.72 6.95
CA GLY A 7 -2.47 2.02 7.66
C GLY A 7 -2.52 2.20 9.18
N HIS A 8 -3.06 3.32 9.66
CA HIS A 8 -3.17 3.63 11.09
C HIS A 8 -4.61 3.85 11.56
N ASN A 9 -5.61 3.60 10.70
CA ASN A 9 -7.03 3.83 10.99
C ASN A 9 -7.32 5.27 11.48
N CYS A 10 -6.55 6.25 11.00
CA CYS A 10 -6.72 7.63 11.42
C CYS A 10 -7.99 8.23 10.83
N ARG A 11 -8.83 8.84 11.68
CA ARG A 11 -10.06 9.54 11.25
C ARG A 11 -9.70 10.81 10.46
N PHE A 12 -10.55 11.19 9.50
CA PHE A 12 -10.31 12.36 8.64
C PHE A 12 -10.09 13.66 9.43
N ARG A 13 -10.72 13.81 10.60
CA ARG A 13 -10.48 14.97 11.49
C ARG A 13 -9.03 15.08 11.98
N LEU A 14 -8.35 13.96 12.23
CA LEU A 14 -6.93 13.97 12.60
C LEU A 14 -6.05 14.32 11.40
N ILE A 15 -6.44 13.86 10.20
CA ILE A 15 -5.75 14.17 8.95
C ILE A 15 -5.89 15.65 8.60
N GLU A 16 -7.06 16.25 8.81
CA GLU A 16 -7.30 17.69 8.66
C GLU A 16 -6.35 18.52 9.50
N LEU A 17 -6.17 18.16 10.78
CA LEU A 17 -5.23 18.84 11.67
C LEU A 17 -3.78 18.69 11.21
N ASN A 18 -3.36 17.47 10.84
CA ASN A 18 -1.98 17.19 10.45
C ASN A 18 -1.58 17.86 9.13
N PHE A 19 -2.47 17.88 8.14
CA PHE A 19 -2.17 18.38 6.81
C PHE A 19 -2.70 19.79 6.53
N ARG A 20 -3.49 20.37 7.46
CA ARG A 20 -4.11 21.70 7.32
C ARG A 20 -4.90 21.84 6.03
N ARG A 21 -5.70 20.83 5.70
CA ARG A 21 -6.60 20.79 4.53
C ARG A 21 -8.00 20.47 4.99
N GLY A 22 -9.01 21.05 4.34
CA GLY A 22 -10.41 20.79 4.68
C GLY A 22 -10.81 19.34 4.45
N LEU A 23 -11.83 18.89 5.19
CA LEU A 23 -12.38 17.53 5.09
C LEU A 23 -12.78 17.13 3.66
N GLU A 24 -13.33 18.07 2.88
CA GLU A 24 -13.70 17.83 1.49
C GLU A 24 -12.47 17.49 0.63
N THR A 25 -11.38 18.26 0.76
CA THR A 25 -10.12 17.99 0.05
C THR A 25 -9.55 16.62 0.43
N ILE A 26 -9.60 16.27 1.72
CA ILE A 26 -9.15 14.95 2.20
C ILE A 26 -9.99 13.84 1.58
N SER A 27 -11.31 14.00 1.59
CA SER A 27 -12.25 13.04 1.01
C SER A 27 -12.02 12.88 -0.49
N CYS A 28 -11.85 13.99 -1.23
CA CYS A 28 -11.58 13.98 -2.66
C CYS A 28 -10.30 13.18 -2.96
N HIS A 29 -9.18 13.53 -2.32
CA HIS A 29 -7.92 12.80 -2.51
C HIS A 29 -8.00 11.34 -2.08
N PHE A 30 -8.76 11.03 -1.02
CA PHE A 30 -8.98 9.65 -0.61
C PHE A 30 -9.67 8.84 -1.73
N HIS A 31 -10.73 9.40 -2.33
CA HIS A 31 -11.44 8.75 -3.43
C HIS A 31 -10.60 8.66 -4.71
N GLU A 32 -9.84 9.70 -5.07
CA GLU A 32 -8.93 9.67 -6.23
C GLU A 32 -7.91 8.54 -6.10
N VAL A 33 -7.32 8.35 -4.91
CA VAL A 33 -6.36 7.26 -4.66
C VAL A 33 -7.06 5.90 -4.72
N MET A 34 -8.25 5.76 -4.12
CA MET A 34 -9.03 4.53 -4.19
C MET A 34 -9.40 4.17 -5.64
N TYR A 35 -9.75 5.16 -6.45
CA TYR A 35 -10.04 4.98 -7.87
C TYR A 35 -8.79 4.47 -8.62
N ALA A 36 -7.65 5.13 -8.44
CA ALA A 36 -6.40 4.71 -9.09
C ALA A 36 -5.97 3.29 -8.69
N ILE A 37 -6.09 2.94 -7.40
CA ILE A 37 -5.84 1.56 -6.93
C ILE A 37 -6.84 0.60 -7.57
N GLY A 38 -8.11 1.00 -7.67
CA GLY A 38 -9.17 0.24 -8.31
C GLY A 38 -8.87 -0.09 -9.76
N GLU A 39 -8.35 0.86 -10.54
CA GLU A 39 -7.95 0.66 -11.94
C GLU A 39 -6.72 -0.26 -12.05
N LEU A 40 -5.74 -0.09 -11.17
CA LEU A 40 -4.50 -0.88 -11.17
C LEU A 40 -4.69 -2.30 -10.62
N ARG A 41 -5.84 -2.62 -10.02
CA ARG A 41 -6.05 -3.88 -9.31
C ARG A 41 -5.87 -5.10 -10.19
N GLY A 42 -6.28 -5.03 -11.46
CA GLY A 42 -6.13 -6.15 -12.41
C GLY A 42 -4.67 -6.49 -12.69
N ASP A 43 -3.79 -5.49 -12.61
CA ASP A 43 -2.36 -5.66 -12.83
C ASP A 43 -1.58 -5.95 -11.54
N MET A 44 -1.99 -5.39 -10.41
CA MET A 44 -1.22 -5.49 -9.16
C MET A 44 -1.70 -6.59 -8.23
N ILE A 45 -3.00 -6.89 -8.20
CA ILE A 45 -3.58 -7.93 -7.33
C ILE A 45 -3.56 -9.25 -8.09
N ARG A 46 -2.38 -9.87 -8.12
CA ARG A 46 -2.15 -11.19 -8.71
C ARG A 46 -1.92 -12.21 -7.61
N PRO A 47 -2.22 -13.50 -7.82
CA PRO A 47 -1.77 -14.54 -6.92
C PRO A 47 -0.25 -14.42 -6.71
N PRO A 48 0.26 -14.74 -5.50
CA PRO A 48 1.67 -14.62 -5.20
C PRO A 48 2.48 -15.39 -6.23
N SER A 49 3.37 -14.70 -6.94
CA SER A 49 4.33 -15.37 -7.81
C SER A 49 5.40 -16.02 -6.94
N HIS A 50 5.81 -17.24 -7.30
CA HIS A 50 6.95 -17.91 -6.70
C HIS A 50 8.29 -17.31 -7.15
N GLU A 51 8.26 -16.33 -8.07
CA GLU A 51 9.44 -15.68 -8.60
C GLU A 51 9.89 -14.51 -7.72
N VAL A 52 11.08 -14.65 -7.13
CA VAL A 52 11.72 -13.57 -6.39
C VAL A 52 12.62 -12.79 -7.33
N HIS A 53 12.42 -11.48 -7.42
CA HIS A 53 13.27 -10.60 -8.24
C HIS A 53 14.76 -10.78 -7.86
N PRO A 54 15.69 -10.87 -8.83
CA PRO A 54 17.10 -11.24 -8.57
C PRO A 54 17.80 -10.32 -7.56
N LYS A 55 17.43 -9.03 -7.53
CA LYS A 55 17.93 -8.06 -6.54
C LYS A 55 17.61 -8.45 -5.09
N ILE A 56 16.46 -9.08 -4.86
CA ILE A 56 16.00 -9.54 -3.54
C ILE A 56 16.63 -10.89 -3.24
N ALA A 57 16.65 -11.81 -4.21
CA ALA A 57 17.26 -13.13 -4.09
C ALA A 57 18.76 -13.06 -3.72
N ASN A 58 19.49 -12.10 -4.31
CA ASN A 58 20.91 -11.87 -4.06
C ASN A 58 21.18 -11.10 -2.74
N SER A 59 20.14 -10.59 -2.07
CA SER A 59 20.31 -9.84 -0.83
C SER A 59 20.26 -10.76 0.39
N ARG A 60 21.37 -10.85 1.12
CA ARG A 60 21.43 -11.58 2.41
C ARG A 60 20.42 -11.07 3.45
N ARG A 61 20.07 -9.78 3.40
CA ARG A 61 19.10 -9.17 4.32
C ARG A 61 17.65 -9.50 3.97
N PHE A 62 17.31 -9.48 2.68
CA PHE A 62 15.92 -9.58 2.24
C PHE A 62 15.51 -11.01 1.86
N ASN A 63 16.41 -11.80 1.25
CA ASN A 63 16.12 -13.17 0.82
C ASN A 63 15.46 -14.07 1.89
N PRO A 64 15.81 -14.01 3.19
CA PRO A 64 15.17 -14.83 4.22
C PRO A 64 13.64 -14.64 4.34
N PHE A 65 13.14 -13.42 4.11
CA PHE A 65 11.71 -13.10 4.22
C PHE A 65 10.87 -13.65 3.05
N PHE A 66 11.50 -13.89 1.89
CA PHE A 66 10.82 -14.31 0.67
C PHE A 66 10.95 -15.82 0.40
N LYS A 67 11.79 -16.55 1.15
CA LYS A 67 11.94 -18.01 1.05
C LYS A 67 10.86 -18.81 1.79
N MET A 68 10.23 -18.25 2.82
CA MET A 68 9.26 -18.95 3.68
C MET A 68 7.92 -19.24 2.97
N THR A 69 7.63 -18.58 1.85
CA THR A 69 6.40 -18.78 1.07
C THR A 69 6.47 -20.02 0.15
N LEU A 70 7.63 -20.65 0.01
CA LEU A 70 7.86 -21.82 -0.88
C LEU A 70 7.74 -23.19 -0.16
N MET A 71 7.32 -23.23 1.10
CA MET A 71 7.21 -24.46 1.92
C MET A 71 5.77 -24.73 2.42
N CYS A 72 4.75 -24.43 1.62
CA CYS A 72 3.40 -24.99 1.76
C CYS A 72 2.99 -25.65 0.44
#